data_AF-A0A495L167-F1
#
_entry.id   AF-A0A495L167-F1
#
_cell.length_a   1.000
_cell.length_b   1.000
_cell.length_c   1.000
_cell.angle_alpha   90.00
_cell.angle_beta   90.00
_cell.angle_gamma   90.00
#
_symmetry.space_group_name_H-M   'P 1'
#
loop_
_entity.id
_entity.type
_entity.pdbx_description
1 polymer ?
#
loop_
_entity_poly.entity_id
_entity_poly.type
_entity_poly.pdbx_seq_one_letter_code
_entity_poly.pdbx_strand_id
1 'polypeptide(L)'
;MNRLLDRNSTLVYPDYGMFQIFDCEDYDDTAAVPGRHDFSVGERSVYFRSLQTNVLVRLTLESWESEPDWDGASWEGSRTAVIELATGVVGVNEITAGAQHDLLTLPAPGRYGIRVAHRNRHEVSEAHMALHDRFEDVQGPGFRAAKRDLEGREQYLAQFWPEA
;
A
#
# COMPACT_ATOMS: atom_id res chain seq x y z
N MET A 1 -4.69 16.94 20.48
CA MET A 1 -3.50 16.64 19.66
C MET A 1 -3.56 15.18 19.35
N ASN A 2 -3.67 14.81 18.08
CA ASN A 2 -3.56 13.42 17.70
C ASN A 2 -2.07 13.01 17.66
N ARG A 3 -1.74 11.84 18.22
CA ARG A 3 -0.39 11.35 18.39
C ARG A 3 -0.17 10.11 17.52
N LEU A 4 0.89 10.13 16.72
CA LEU A 4 1.40 8.94 16.03
C LEU A 4 1.98 7.98 17.08
N LEU A 5 1.50 6.74 17.08
CA LEU A 5 1.90 5.69 18.01
C LEU A 5 3.03 4.83 17.45
N ASP A 6 2.88 4.42 16.19
CA ASP A 6 3.87 3.61 15.48
C ASP A 6 3.82 3.89 13.98
N ARG A 7 4.94 3.64 13.30
CA ARG A 7 5.07 3.83 11.86
C ARG A 7 6.11 2.90 11.28
N ASN A 8 5.74 2.27 10.17
CA ASN A 8 6.67 1.52 9.34
C ASN A 8 6.55 1.92 7.87
N SER A 9 7.63 1.79 7.11
CA SER A 9 7.60 1.92 5.65
C SER A 9 8.39 0.79 5.01
N THR A 10 7.77 0.14 4.03
CA THR A 10 8.37 -0.96 3.28
C THR A 10 8.22 -0.75 1.77
N LEU A 11 9.04 -1.45 1.00
CA LEU A 11 8.86 -1.60 -0.44
C LEU A 11 7.99 -2.81 -0.70
N VAL A 12 6.99 -2.65 -1.57
CA VAL A 12 6.00 -3.68 -1.89
C VAL A 12 6.04 -3.96 -3.38
N TYR A 13 5.99 -5.23 -3.76
CA TYR A 13 5.85 -5.65 -5.16
C TYR A 13 4.37 -5.66 -5.57
N PRO A 14 3.92 -4.77 -6.48
CA PRO A 14 2.51 -4.70 -6.88
C PRO A 14 2.21 -5.77 -7.94
N ASP A 15 2.22 -7.04 -7.54
CA ASP A 15 1.94 -8.16 -8.44
C ASP A 15 0.55 -8.04 -9.08
N TYR A 16 0.45 -8.29 -10.39
CA TYR A 16 -0.73 -7.97 -11.20
C TYR A 16 -1.25 -6.52 -11.07
N GLY A 17 -0.41 -5.58 -10.62
CA GLY A 17 -0.77 -4.19 -10.40
C GLY A 17 -1.56 -3.97 -9.12
N MET A 18 -1.44 -4.87 -8.14
CA MET A 18 -2.11 -4.75 -6.86
C MET A 18 -1.33 -5.40 -5.72
N PHE A 19 -1.69 -5.03 -4.51
CA PHE A 19 -1.24 -5.66 -3.27
C PHE A 19 -2.32 -5.41 -2.21
N GLN A 20 -2.25 -6.13 -1.10
CA GLN A 20 -3.31 -6.12 -0.09
C GLN A 20 -2.74 -5.98 1.31
N ILE A 21 -3.39 -5.15 2.14
CA ILE A 21 -3.20 -5.18 3.59
C ILE A 21 -4.14 -6.23 4.20
N PHE A 22 -3.63 -7.03 5.14
CA PHE A 22 -4.37 -8.07 5.85
C PHE A 22 -3.88 -8.19 7.32
N ASP A 23 -4.60 -8.95 8.14
CA ASP A 23 -4.21 -9.31 9.50
C ASP A 23 -3.38 -10.61 9.49
N CYS A 24 -2.17 -10.61 10.05
CA CYS A 24 -1.15 -11.67 9.84
C CYS A 24 -1.56 -13.08 10.26
N GLU A 25 -2.55 -13.21 11.15
CA GLU A 25 -3.06 -14.50 11.63
C GLU A 25 -4.50 -14.77 11.18
N ASP A 26 -5.11 -13.84 10.43
CA ASP A 26 -6.45 -13.93 9.87
C ASP A 26 -6.44 -13.51 8.39
N TYR A 27 -6.09 -14.46 7.51
CA TYR A 27 -5.93 -14.28 6.06
C TYR A 27 -7.26 -14.17 5.30
N ASP A 28 -8.34 -13.75 5.95
CA ASP A 28 -9.66 -13.67 5.32
C ASP A 28 -9.70 -12.51 4.32
N ASP A 29 -9.58 -12.86 3.03
CA ASP A 29 -9.72 -11.93 1.93
C ASP A 29 -11.20 -11.55 1.73
N THR A 30 -11.57 -10.47 2.42
CA THR A 30 -12.93 -9.93 2.44
C THR A 30 -13.13 -8.79 1.45
N ALA A 31 -12.06 -8.26 0.84
CA ALA A 31 -12.15 -7.19 -0.13
C ALA A 31 -12.29 -7.78 -1.54
N ALA A 32 -13.16 -7.22 -2.38
CA ALA A 32 -13.17 -7.60 -3.79
C ALA A 32 -11.90 -7.06 -4.49
N VAL A 33 -11.38 -7.77 -5.49
CA VAL A 33 -10.33 -7.25 -6.37
C VAL A 33 -10.77 -5.90 -6.96
N PRO A 34 -9.93 -4.84 -6.90
CA PRO A 34 -10.39 -3.45 -7.10
C PRO A 34 -10.86 -3.11 -8.53
N GLY A 35 -10.55 -3.94 -9.53
CA GLY A 35 -10.93 -3.70 -10.92
C GLY A 35 -10.38 -2.37 -11.44
N ARG A 36 -11.26 -1.37 -11.62
CA ARG A 36 -10.86 0.00 -12.03
C ARG A 36 -10.71 0.98 -10.86
N HIS A 37 -11.11 0.61 -9.66
CA HIS A 37 -11.01 1.48 -8.48
C HIS A 37 -9.58 1.54 -7.95
N ASP A 38 -9.24 2.64 -7.27
CA ASP A 38 -7.91 2.82 -6.66
C ASP A 38 -7.69 1.93 -5.45
N PHE A 39 -8.77 1.73 -4.69
CA PHE A 39 -8.81 0.92 -3.49
C PHE A 39 -10.09 0.09 -3.46
N SER A 40 -9.99 -1.12 -2.93
CA SER A 40 -11.14 -1.90 -2.52
C SER A 40 -11.00 -2.26 -1.04
N VAL A 41 -12.04 -2.00 -0.27
CA VAL A 41 -12.03 -2.20 1.18
C VAL A 41 -13.08 -3.22 1.53
N GLY A 42 -12.66 -4.31 2.16
CA GLY A 42 -13.50 -5.31 2.80
C GLY A 42 -13.53 -5.12 4.31
N GLU A 43 -14.15 -6.07 5.01
CA GLU A 43 -14.28 -6.03 6.47
C GLU A 43 -12.93 -6.22 7.18
N ARG A 44 -12.02 -7.01 6.61
CA ARG A 44 -10.72 -7.43 7.21
C ARG A 44 -9.51 -7.18 6.31
N SER A 45 -9.71 -6.56 5.15
CA SER A 45 -8.61 -6.37 4.20
C SER A 45 -8.81 -5.15 3.30
N VAL A 46 -7.71 -4.64 2.75
CA VAL A 46 -7.73 -3.54 1.77
C VAL A 46 -6.80 -3.82 0.60
N TYR A 47 -7.36 -3.83 -0.61
CA TYR A 47 -6.58 -3.83 -1.84
C TYR A 47 -6.17 -2.42 -2.26
N PHE A 48 -4.95 -2.33 -2.74
CA PHE A 48 -4.36 -1.15 -3.36
C PHE A 48 -4.08 -1.45 -4.83
N ARG A 49 -4.42 -0.51 -5.71
CA ARG A 49 -4.16 -0.64 -7.14
C ARG A 49 -3.02 0.26 -7.59
N SER A 50 -2.02 -0.35 -8.22
CA SER A 50 -0.98 0.29 -9.03
C SER A 50 -1.35 0.29 -10.51
N LEU A 51 -0.76 1.23 -11.25
CA LEU A 51 -0.88 1.31 -12.71
C LEU A 51 0.28 0.60 -13.43
N GLN A 52 1.14 -0.08 -12.68
CA GLN A 52 2.28 -0.85 -13.17
C GLN A 52 2.47 -2.10 -12.28
N THR A 53 3.24 -3.08 -12.75
CA THR A 53 3.33 -4.40 -12.08
C THR A 53 4.75 -4.83 -11.71
N ASN A 54 5.75 -3.96 -11.91
CA ASN A 54 7.14 -4.38 -12.01
C ASN A 54 8.09 -3.53 -11.15
N VAL A 55 7.72 -2.30 -10.79
CA VAL A 55 8.51 -1.40 -9.95
C VAL A 55 7.99 -1.48 -8.53
N LEU A 56 8.89 -1.69 -7.56
CA LEU A 56 8.54 -1.71 -6.14
C LEU A 56 7.93 -0.37 -5.75
N VAL A 57 6.77 -0.39 -5.09
CA VAL A 57 6.09 0.80 -4.58
C VAL A 57 6.40 0.98 -3.10
N ARG A 58 6.28 2.19 -2.56
CA ARG A 58 6.46 2.44 -1.13
C ARG A 58 5.12 2.44 -0.43
N LEU A 59 4.93 1.55 0.53
CA LEU A 59 3.82 1.61 1.47
C LEU A 59 4.31 2.20 2.79
N THR A 60 3.55 3.14 3.34
CA THR A 60 3.72 3.62 4.72
C THR A 60 2.50 3.20 5.53
N LEU A 61 2.74 2.53 6.65
CA LEU A 61 1.73 2.14 7.61
C LEU A 61 1.90 3.01 8.86
N GLU A 62 0.80 3.56 9.38
CA GLU A 62 0.82 4.43 10.56
C GLU A 62 -0.29 4.05 11.53
N SER A 63 0.06 3.87 12.81
CA SER A 63 -0.90 3.72 13.90
C SER A 63 -1.03 5.04 14.65
N TRP A 64 -2.26 5.49 14.88
CA TRP A 64 -2.57 6.76 15.54
C TRP A 64 -3.49 6.57 16.73
N GLU A 65 -3.40 7.48 17.70
CA GLU A 65 -4.23 7.47 18.90
C GLU A 65 -5.70 7.84 18.62
N SER A 66 -5.93 8.72 17.64
CA SER A 66 -7.25 9.08 17.11
C SER A 66 -7.17 9.30 15.60
N GLU A 67 -8.23 9.75 14.94
CA GLU A 67 -8.17 10.10 13.51
C GLU A 67 -7.15 11.23 13.25
N PRO A 68 -6.16 11.06 12.35
CA PRO A 68 -5.15 12.07 12.05
C PRO A 68 -5.71 13.24 11.25
N ASP A 69 -5.13 14.41 11.49
CA ASP A 69 -5.34 15.56 10.62
C ASP A 69 -4.93 15.18 9.19
N TRP A 70 -5.72 15.62 8.22
CA TRP A 70 -5.55 15.24 6.83
C TRP A 70 -5.25 16.42 5.94
N ASP A 71 -4.05 16.44 5.37
CA ASP A 71 -3.72 17.28 4.23
C ASP A 71 -3.84 16.48 2.94
N GLY A 72 -5.05 16.51 2.36
CA GLY A 72 -5.35 15.81 1.11
C GLY A 72 -4.66 16.40 -0.12
N ALA A 73 -4.10 17.62 -0.06
CA ALA A 73 -3.52 18.28 -1.24
C ALA A 73 -2.25 17.57 -1.75
N SER A 74 -1.59 16.79 -0.90
CA SER A 74 -0.37 16.04 -1.22
C SER A 74 -0.63 14.65 -1.81
N TRP A 75 -1.90 14.26 -1.99
CA TRP A 75 -2.32 12.93 -2.40
C TRP A 75 -3.27 12.99 -3.60
N GLU A 76 -3.09 12.07 -4.56
CA GLU A 76 -3.90 12.02 -5.80
C GLU A 76 -5.29 11.43 -5.55
N GLY A 77 -5.40 10.55 -4.55
CA GLY A 77 -6.65 9.94 -4.14
C GLY A 77 -6.54 9.37 -2.74
N SER A 78 -7.66 9.33 -2.03
CA SER A 78 -7.77 8.71 -0.71
C SER A 78 -9.15 8.09 -0.49
N ARG A 79 -9.22 7.17 0.46
CA ARG A 79 -10.46 6.54 0.92
C ARG A 79 -10.37 6.29 2.42
N THR A 80 -11.40 6.68 3.15
CA THR A 80 -11.58 6.32 4.56
C THR A 80 -12.63 5.22 4.69
N ALA A 81 -12.40 4.27 5.58
CA ALA A 81 -13.30 3.17 5.89
C ALA A 81 -13.08 2.66 7.31
N VAL A 82 -13.79 1.60 7.69
CA VAL A 82 -13.56 0.85 8.93
C VAL A 82 -13.18 -0.58 8.56
N ILE A 83 -12.24 -1.15 9.31
CA ILE A 83 -11.72 -2.52 9.15
C ILE A 83 -11.65 -3.19 10.54
N GLU A 84 -11.85 -4.50 10.59
CA GLU A 84 -11.62 -5.33 11.76
C GLU A 84 -10.29 -6.08 11.60
N LEU A 85 -9.43 -5.96 12.61
CA LEU A 85 -8.12 -6.61 12.68
C LEU A 85 -8.09 -7.47 13.94
N ALA A 86 -8.31 -8.77 13.75
CA ALA A 86 -8.52 -9.76 14.80
C ALA A 86 -7.31 -9.95 15.73
N THR A 87 -6.09 -9.70 15.25
CA THR A 87 -4.87 -9.67 16.08
C THR A 87 -4.28 -8.27 16.20
N GLY A 88 -4.59 -7.38 15.25
CA GLY A 88 -3.98 -6.05 15.18
C GLY A 88 -2.56 -6.08 14.63
N VAL A 89 -2.09 -7.22 14.11
CA VAL A 89 -0.78 -7.35 13.45
C VAL A 89 -0.97 -7.25 11.94
N VAL A 90 -0.52 -6.14 11.37
CA VAL A 90 -0.78 -5.80 9.97
C VAL A 90 0.34 -6.34 9.08
N GLY A 91 -0.04 -7.07 8.03
CA GLY A 91 0.86 -7.55 6.98
C GLY A 91 0.46 -7.03 5.59
N VAL A 92 1.30 -7.33 4.61
CA VAL A 92 1.05 -7.05 3.19
C VAL A 92 1.18 -8.31 2.36
N ASN A 93 0.15 -8.65 1.60
CA ASN A 93 0.13 -9.72 0.62
C ASN A 93 0.47 -9.14 -0.77
N GLU A 94 1.52 -9.66 -1.39
CA GLU A 94 2.02 -9.33 -2.73
C GLU A 94 1.52 -10.33 -3.79
N ILE A 95 0.34 -10.90 -3.53
CA ILE A 95 -0.37 -11.87 -4.38
C ILE A 95 0.48 -13.11 -4.61
N THR A 96 1.08 -13.29 -5.79
CA THR A 96 1.90 -14.48 -6.07
C THR A 96 3.37 -14.30 -5.67
N ALA A 97 3.80 -13.08 -5.35
CA ALA A 97 5.16 -12.79 -4.90
C ALA A 97 5.39 -13.12 -3.41
N GLY A 98 4.34 -13.45 -2.67
CA GLY A 98 4.39 -13.83 -1.26
C GLY A 98 3.76 -12.78 -0.35
N ALA A 99 4.17 -12.75 0.91
CA ALA A 99 3.68 -11.80 1.88
C ALA A 99 4.80 -11.30 2.80
N GLN A 100 4.63 -10.08 3.30
CA GLN A 100 5.44 -9.45 4.32
C GLN A 100 4.60 -9.36 5.61
N HIS A 101 5.05 -10.02 6.67
CA HIS A 101 4.36 -10.10 7.96
C HIS A 101 4.90 -9.08 8.96
N ASP A 102 4.16 -8.88 10.05
CA ASP A 102 4.58 -8.10 11.21
C ASP A 102 5.04 -6.67 10.87
N LEU A 103 4.40 -6.04 9.87
CA LEU A 103 4.82 -4.73 9.38
C LEU A 103 4.36 -3.58 10.27
N LEU A 104 3.27 -3.74 11.01
CA LEU A 104 2.80 -2.76 11.99
C LEU A 104 1.99 -3.50 13.07
N THR A 105 2.27 -3.22 14.35
CA THR A 105 1.46 -3.73 15.46
C THR A 105 0.59 -2.62 16.02
N LEU A 106 -0.72 -2.80 15.95
CA LEU A 106 -1.69 -1.85 16.49
C LEU A 106 -1.81 -2.00 18.02
N PRO A 107 -2.30 -0.97 18.74
CA PRO A 107 -2.33 -0.98 20.20
C PRO A 107 -3.16 -2.11 20.82
N ALA A 108 -4.17 -2.59 20.10
CA ALA A 108 -5.00 -3.73 20.50
C ALA A 108 -5.67 -4.37 19.26
N PRO A 109 -6.08 -5.64 19.33
CA PRO A 109 -7.06 -6.20 18.39
C PRO A 109 -8.37 -5.40 18.36
N GLY A 110 -9.05 -5.37 17.22
CA GLY A 110 -10.42 -4.83 17.11
C GLY A 110 -10.69 -4.03 15.85
N ARG A 111 -11.68 -3.14 15.93
CA ARG A 111 -12.11 -2.30 14.80
C ARG A 111 -11.32 -0.99 14.77
N TYR A 112 -10.89 -0.64 13.57
CA TYR A 112 -10.08 0.54 13.28
C TYR A 112 -10.72 1.35 12.17
N GLY A 113 -10.76 2.67 12.35
CA GLY A 113 -10.82 3.56 11.21
C GLY A 113 -9.52 3.42 10.41
N ILE A 114 -9.63 3.33 9.10
CA ILE A 114 -8.49 3.30 8.18
C ILE A 114 -8.66 4.37 7.11
N ARG A 115 -7.60 5.16 6.87
CA ARG A 115 -7.47 6.00 5.68
C ARG A 115 -6.34 5.49 4.81
N VAL A 116 -6.67 5.19 3.56
CA VAL A 116 -5.70 4.83 2.52
C VAL A 116 -5.56 5.95 1.50
N ALA A 117 -4.34 6.16 1.01
CA ALA A 117 -4.06 7.19 0.01
C ALA A 117 -2.95 6.76 -0.96
N HIS A 118 -2.91 7.37 -2.15
CA HIS A 118 -1.91 7.10 -3.18
C HIS A 118 -1.42 8.38 -3.86
N ARG A 119 -0.20 8.33 -4.40
CA ARG A 119 0.35 9.37 -5.29
C ARG A 119 1.45 8.83 -6.21
N ASN A 120 1.70 9.57 -7.28
CA ASN A 120 2.71 9.32 -8.31
C ASN A 120 2.49 8.03 -9.12
N ARG A 121 1.27 7.47 -9.14
CA ARG A 121 1.02 6.20 -9.87
C ARG A 121 1.17 6.36 -11.37
N HIS A 122 0.66 7.47 -11.91
CA HIS A 122 0.80 7.81 -13.32
C HIS A 122 2.25 8.14 -13.68
N GLU A 123 2.92 8.99 -12.89
CA GLU A 123 4.32 9.36 -13.11
C GLU A 123 5.23 8.13 -13.22
N VAL A 124 5.12 7.19 -12.28
CA VAL A 124 5.96 5.99 -12.26
C VAL A 124 5.59 5.01 -13.38
N SER A 125 4.30 4.84 -13.66
CA SER A 125 3.86 3.99 -14.78
C SER A 125 4.39 4.50 -16.12
N GLU A 126 4.27 5.81 -16.39
CA GLU A 126 4.80 6.45 -17.59
C GLU A 126 6.33 6.38 -17.67
N ALA A 127 7.01 6.68 -16.55
CA ALA A 127 8.46 6.59 -16.50
C ALA A 127 8.98 5.16 -16.72
N HIS A 128 8.29 4.14 -16.19
CA HIS A 128 8.63 2.75 -16.45
C HIS A 128 8.41 2.40 -17.93
N MET A 129 7.27 2.76 -18.52
CA MET A 129 7.02 2.49 -19.94
C MET A 129 8.11 3.11 -20.82
N ALA A 130 8.53 4.34 -20.53
CA ALA A 130 9.59 5.02 -21.25
C ALA A 130 10.97 4.31 -21.16
N LEU A 131 11.20 3.45 -20.16
CA LEU A 131 12.42 2.64 -20.11
C LEU A 131 12.47 1.61 -21.24
N HIS A 132 11.32 1.07 -21.66
CA HIS A 132 11.25 0.10 -22.76
C HIS A 132 11.61 0.73 -24.10
N ASP A 133 11.29 2.01 -24.29
CA ASP A 133 11.67 2.75 -25.50
C ASP A 133 13.15 3.16 -25.48
N ARG A 134 13.73 3.35 -24.29
CA ARG A 134 15.10 3.84 -24.11
C ARG A 134 16.16 2.74 -24.18
N PHE A 135 15.85 1.51 -23.80
CA PHE A 135 16.83 0.42 -23.71
C PHE A 135 16.41 -0.78 -24.58
N GLU A 136 17.30 -1.20 -25.47
CA GLU A 136 17.09 -2.39 -26.31
C GLU A 136 17.13 -3.70 -25.50
N ASP A 137 18.06 -3.79 -24.55
CA ASP A 137 18.16 -4.92 -23.62
C ASP A 137 17.47 -4.61 -22.29
N VAL A 138 16.24 -5.10 -22.13
CA VAL A 138 15.45 -4.99 -20.89
C VAL A 138 16.00 -5.85 -19.74
N GLN A 139 16.93 -6.77 -20.04
CA GLN A 139 17.71 -7.52 -19.06
C GLN A 139 19.11 -6.93 -18.91
N GLY A 140 19.38 -5.77 -19.50
CA GLY A 140 20.66 -5.11 -19.42
C GLY A 140 20.87 -4.45 -18.05
N PRO A 141 22.12 -4.26 -17.62
CA PRO A 141 22.43 -3.55 -16.37
C PRO A 141 21.91 -2.10 -16.38
N GLY A 142 21.85 -1.45 -17.55
CA GLY A 142 21.31 -0.10 -17.71
C GLY A 142 19.81 -0.01 -17.42
N PHE A 143 19.01 -0.91 -18.01
CA PHE A 143 17.57 -0.99 -17.74
C PHE A 143 17.30 -1.30 -16.27
N ARG A 144 17.99 -2.30 -15.70
CA ARG A 144 17.84 -2.65 -14.28
C ARG A 144 18.17 -1.49 -13.35
N ALA A 145 19.25 -0.74 -13.62
CA ALA A 145 19.62 0.42 -12.81
C ALA A 145 18.55 1.52 -12.92
N ALA A 146 18.11 1.85 -14.14
CA ALA A 146 17.07 2.87 -14.34
C ALA A 146 15.72 2.48 -13.73
N LYS A 147 15.34 1.20 -13.80
CA LYS A 147 14.15 0.65 -13.13
C LYS A 147 14.26 0.78 -11.61
N ARG A 148 15.42 0.43 -11.04
CA ARG A 148 15.68 0.56 -9.61
C ARG A 148 15.59 2.01 -9.14
N ASP A 149 15.98 2.97 -9.97
CA ASP A 149 15.85 4.40 -9.65
C ASP A 149 14.39 4.85 -9.51
N LEU A 150 13.41 4.10 -10.04
CA LEU A 150 11.97 4.36 -9.89
C LEU A 150 11.37 3.76 -8.62
N GLU A 151 12.06 2.83 -7.96
CA GLU A 151 11.52 2.12 -6.79
C GLU A 151 11.17 3.07 -5.65
N GLY A 152 9.98 2.90 -5.09
CA GLY A 152 9.44 3.69 -3.98
C GLY A 152 9.03 5.12 -4.32
N ARG A 153 9.06 5.52 -5.61
CA ARG A 153 8.53 6.82 -6.06
C ARG A 153 7.01 6.85 -6.12
N GLU A 154 6.40 5.73 -6.47
CA GLU A 154 4.96 5.49 -6.32
C GLU A 154 4.70 5.18 -4.86
N GLN A 155 3.79 5.92 -4.23
CA GLN A 155 3.63 5.92 -2.79
C GLN A 155 2.19 5.67 -2.37
N TYR A 156 2.07 4.87 -1.32
CA TYR A 156 0.83 4.54 -0.65
C TYR A 156 0.96 4.79 0.84
N LEU A 157 -0.16 5.15 1.45
CA LEU A 157 -0.30 5.36 2.89
C LEU A 157 -1.51 4.58 3.39
N ALA A 158 -1.38 3.98 4.57
CA ALA A 158 -2.48 3.46 5.37
C ALA A 158 -2.33 3.97 6.81
N GLN A 159 -3.29 4.78 7.25
CA GLN A 159 -3.36 5.31 8.62
C GLN A 159 -4.48 4.60 9.36
N PHE A 160 -4.18 4.07 10.53
CA PHE A 160 -5.11 3.36 11.40
C PHE A 160 -5.34 4.14 12.69
N TRP A 161 -6.58 4.18 13.18
CA TRP A 161 -6.91 4.67 14.51
C TRP A 161 -8.07 3.87 15.11
N PRO A 162 -8.10 3.66 16.44
CA PRO A 162 -9.19 2.92 17.07
C PRO A 162 -10.55 3.52 16.74
N GLU A 163 -11.53 2.67 16.40
CA GLU A 163 -12.93 3.08 16.36
C GLU A 163 -13.48 3.14 17.79
N ALA A 164 -14.23 4.19 18.11
CA ALA A 164 -14.79 4.43 19.46
C ALA A 164 -16.04 3.59 19.73
#